data_AF-A0A3D6CC42-F1
#
_entry.id   AF-A0A3D6CC42-F1
#
_cell.length_a   1.000
_cell.length_b   1.000
_cell.length_c   1.000
_cell.angle_alpha   90.00
_cell.angle_beta   90.00
_cell.angle_gamma   90.00
#
_symmetry.space_group_name_H-M   'P 1'
#
loop_
_entity.id
_entity.type
_entity.pdbx_description
1 polymer ?
#
loop_
_entity_poly.entity_id
_entity_poly.type
_entity_poly.pdbx_seq_one_letter_code
_entity_poly.pdbx_strand_id
1 'polypeptide(L)'
;MQKTFAKAEELTEHIREYINARIDAIKLQVAEKVSALLANLIAGLVVAFVFLFFLILLSISLSILIGQWIGQMWLGFLIVAALYLLFGIIVWKARGRLIRMPIMNAIIHQLFRNDEKDQQ
;
A
#
# COMPACT_ATOMS: atom_id res chain seq x y z
N MET A 1 20.95 -58.18 -3.82
CA MET A 1 19.68 -57.43 -3.66
C MET A 1 19.60 -56.57 -2.38
N GLN A 2 20.42 -56.77 -1.34
CA GLN A 2 20.33 -55.93 -0.11
C GLN A 2 20.90 -54.50 -0.27
N LYS A 3 21.92 -54.30 -1.10
CA LYS A 3 22.58 -52.99 -1.31
C LYS A 3 21.70 -51.95 -2.01
N THR A 4 20.66 -52.36 -2.75
CA THR A 4 19.74 -51.45 -3.46
C THR A 4 18.70 -50.85 -2.53
N PHE A 5 18.29 -51.56 -1.48
CA PHE A 5 17.36 -51.05 -0.47
C PHE A 5 18.03 -50.02 0.44
N ALA A 6 19.25 -50.29 0.90
CA ALA A 6 20.03 -49.34 1.69
C ALA A 6 20.27 -48.01 0.94
N LYS A 7 20.55 -48.07 -0.36
CA LYS A 7 20.75 -46.88 -1.20
C LYS A 7 19.46 -46.09 -1.45
N ALA A 8 18.31 -46.78 -1.51
CA ALA A 8 17.01 -46.14 -1.64
C ALA A 8 16.58 -45.43 -0.35
N GLU A 9 16.94 -46.01 0.80
CA GLU A 9 16.71 -45.44 2.13
C GLU A 9 17.55 -44.18 2.36
N GLU A 10 18.85 -44.22 2.02
CA GLU A 10 19.77 -43.08 2.05
C GLU A 10 19.30 -41.93 1.13
N LEU A 11 18.85 -42.25 -0.08
CA LEU A 11 18.31 -41.24 -1.00
C LEU A 11 17.01 -40.61 -0.47
N THR A 12 16.15 -41.41 0.17
CA THR A 12 14.92 -40.92 0.81
C THR A 12 15.25 -39.99 1.98
N GLU A 13 16.29 -40.32 2.75
CA GLU A 13 16.76 -39.49 3.87
C GLU A 13 17.30 -38.14 3.39
N HIS A 14 18.14 -38.12 2.36
CA HIS A 14 18.65 -36.87 1.76
C HIS A 14 17.54 -36.01 1.14
N ILE A 15 16.55 -36.62 0.47
CA ILE A 15 15.39 -35.89 -0.06
C ILE A 15 14.59 -35.28 1.10
N ARG A 16 14.40 -36.01 2.20
CA ARG A 16 13.69 -35.52 3.38
C ARG A 16 14.44 -34.35 4.02
N GLU A 17 15.76 -34.43 4.12
CA GLU A 17 16.61 -33.38 4.65
C GLU A 17 16.56 -32.11 3.79
N TYR A 18 16.63 -32.27 2.47
CA TYR A 18 16.49 -31.16 1.51
C TYR A 18 15.10 -30.49 1.58
N ILE A 19 14.03 -31.29 1.68
CA ILE A 19 12.66 -30.76 1.82
C ILE A 19 12.53 -29.99 3.13
N ASN A 20 13.06 -30.50 4.24
CA ASN A 20 13.04 -29.82 5.54
C ASN A 20 13.78 -28.49 5.48
N ALA A 21 15.00 -28.47 4.91
CA ALA A 21 15.78 -27.26 4.74
C ALA A 21 15.05 -26.21 3.87
N ARG A 22 14.37 -26.66 2.81
CA ARG A 22 13.58 -25.78 1.94
C ARG A 22 12.34 -25.22 2.64
N ILE A 23 11.68 -26.03 3.48
CA ILE A 23 10.54 -25.58 4.30
C ILE A 23 11.00 -24.53 5.32
N ASP A 24 12.14 -24.73 5.98
CA ASP A 24 12.65 -23.78 6.97
C ASP A 24 13.10 -22.46 6.30
N ALA A 25 13.72 -22.54 5.12
CA ALA A 25 14.02 -21.37 4.31
C ALA A 25 12.76 -20.59 3.91
N ILE A 26 11.68 -21.28 3.52
CA ILE A 26 10.40 -20.63 3.20
C ILE A 26 9.79 -19.99 4.45
N LYS A 27 9.78 -20.68 5.60
CA LYS A 27 9.27 -20.11 6.85
C LYS A 27 10.01 -18.82 7.22
N LEU A 28 11.34 -18.82 7.09
CA LEU A 28 12.15 -17.65 7.40
C LEU A 28 11.86 -16.49 6.43
N GLN A 29 11.82 -16.75 5.12
CA GLN A 29 11.50 -15.74 4.11
C GLN A 29 10.08 -15.18 4.27
N VAL A 30 9.11 -16.02 4.63
CA VAL A 30 7.74 -15.60 4.92
C VAL A 30 7.73 -14.72 6.16
N ALA A 31 8.38 -15.14 7.25
CA ALA A 31 8.46 -14.35 8.47
C ALA A 31 9.11 -12.98 8.21
N GLU A 32 10.20 -12.93 7.46
CA GLU A 32 10.88 -11.68 7.09
C GLU A 32 9.98 -10.77 6.24
N LYS A 33 9.38 -11.29 5.16
CA LYS A 33 8.49 -10.51 4.29
C LYS A 33 7.25 -10.00 5.03
N VAL A 34 6.62 -10.84 5.86
CA VAL A 34 5.46 -10.46 6.65
C VAL A 34 5.86 -9.41 7.68
N SER A 35 6.99 -9.57 8.36
CA SER A 35 7.48 -8.61 9.34
C SER A 35 7.79 -7.25 8.69
N ALA A 36 8.47 -7.25 7.54
CA ALA A 36 8.76 -6.04 6.78
C ALA A 36 7.48 -5.35 6.28
N LEU A 37 6.50 -6.13 5.80
CA LEU A 37 5.21 -5.59 5.37
C LEU A 37 4.45 -4.97 6.55
N LEU A 38 4.35 -5.68 7.67
CA LEU A 38 3.68 -5.18 8.88
C LEU A 38 4.39 -3.94 9.43
N ALA A 39 5.72 -3.93 9.48
CA ALA A 39 6.49 -2.77 9.91
C ALA A 39 6.20 -1.54 9.03
N ASN A 40 6.20 -1.72 7.71
CA ASN A 40 5.87 -0.63 6.78
C ASN A 40 4.41 -0.18 6.89
N LEU A 41 3.47 -1.10 7.07
CA LEU A 41 2.06 -0.75 7.26
C LEU A 41 1.85 0.03 8.55
N ILE A 42 2.44 -0.42 9.67
CA ILE A 42 2.34 0.27 10.97
C ILE A 42 3.01 1.64 10.89
N ALA A 43 4.23 1.73 10.33
CA ALA A 43 4.92 3.00 10.15
C ALA A 43 4.09 3.96 9.27
N GLY A 44 3.55 3.47 8.16
CA GLY A 44 2.66 4.25 7.29
C GLY A 44 1.40 4.71 8.01
N LEU A 45 0.79 3.85 8.83
CA LEU A 45 -0.39 4.18 9.62
C LEU A 45 -0.10 5.26 10.66
N VAL A 46 1.03 5.15 11.37
CA VAL A 46 1.47 6.15 12.36
C VAL A 46 1.70 7.49 11.69
N VAL A 47 2.41 7.53 10.57
CA VAL A 47 2.64 8.76 9.80
C VAL A 47 1.32 9.36 9.31
N ALA A 48 0.44 8.54 8.74
CA ALA A 48 -0.88 8.98 8.27
C ALA A 48 -1.73 9.54 9.42
N PHE A 49 -1.68 8.91 10.59
CA PHE A 49 -2.38 9.36 11.78
C PHE A 49 -1.88 10.71 12.27
N VAL A 50 -0.55 10.88 12.41
CA VAL A 50 0.06 12.17 12.78
C VAL A 50 -0.30 13.26 11.76
N PHE A 51 -0.23 12.93 10.47
CA PHE A 51 -0.58 13.86 9.40
C PHE A 51 -2.06 14.26 9.43
N LEU A 52 -2.96 13.31 9.71
CA LEU A 52 -4.38 13.58 9.89
C LEU A 52 -4.63 14.55 11.05
N PHE A 53 -3.98 14.32 12.19
CA PHE A 53 -4.07 15.23 13.34
C PHE A 53 -3.58 16.63 13.01
N PHE A 54 -2.44 16.73 12.32
CA PHE A 54 -1.91 18.00 11.84
C PHE A 54 -2.91 18.74 10.94
N LEU A 55 -3.52 18.04 9.97
CA LEU A 55 -4.53 18.62 9.08
C LEU A 55 -5.78 19.09 9.83
N ILE A 56 -6.25 18.34 10.82
CA ILE A 56 -7.41 18.73 11.63
C ILE A 56 -7.10 20.00 12.41
N LEU A 57 -5.94 20.04 13.09
CA LEU A 57 -5.51 21.23 13.84
C LEU A 57 -5.36 22.44 12.91
N LEU A 58 -4.74 22.25 11.75
CA LEU A 58 -4.60 23.29 10.75
C LEU A 58 -5.97 23.82 10.27
N SER A 59 -6.92 22.92 10.01
CA SER A 59 -8.29 23.28 9.61
C SER A 59 -9.01 24.10 10.67
N ILE A 60 -8.88 23.70 11.94
CA ILE A 60 -9.45 24.44 13.08
C ILE A 60 -8.79 25.81 13.18
N SER A 61 -7.47 25.90 13.09
CA SER A 61 -6.75 27.19 13.14
C SER A 61 -7.16 28.13 12.00
N LEU A 62 -7.25 27.64 10.75
CA LEU A 62 -7.73 28.46 9.62
C LEU A 62 -9.16 28.93 9.84
N SER A 63 -10.05 28.04 10.30
CA SER A 63 -11.42 28.38 10.59
C SER A 63 -11.54 29.50 11.63
N ILE A 64 -10.78 29.41 12.72
CA ILE A 64 -10.77 30.44 13.77
C ILE A 64 -10.22 31.75 13.23
N LEU A 65 -9.13 31.74 12.46
CA LEU A 65 -8.54 32.94 11.87
C LEU A 65 -9.54 33.68 10.96
N ILE A 66 -10.19 32.94 10.06
CA ILE A 66 -11.21 33.49 9.16
C ILE A 66 -12.44 33.96 9.95
N GLY A 67 -12.87 33.18 10.94
CA GLY A 67 -14.01 33.52 11.81
C GLY A 67 -13.78 34.77 12.64
N GLN A 68 -12.55 35.00 13.12
CA GLN A 68 -12.17 36.22 13.84
C GLN A 68 -12.20 37.45 12.94
N TRP A 69 -11.73 37.34 11.69
CA TRP A 69 -11.77 38.45 10.72
C TRP A 69 -13.20 38.86 10.36
N ILE A 70 -14.11 37.90 10.30
CA ILE A 70 -15.53 38.13 9.99
C ILE A 70 -16.33 38.53 11.25
N GLY A 71 -15.73 38.42 12.45
CA GLY A 71 -16.36 38.73 13.73
C GLY A 71 -17.34 37.65 14.24
N GLN A 72 -17.44 36.52 13.55
CA GLN A 72 -18.39 35.44 13.81
C GLN A 72 -17.70 34.09 13.57
N MET A 73 -17.43 33.33 14.64
CA MET A 73 -16.65 32.08 14.58
C MET A 73 -17.30 31.00 13.71
N TRP A 74 -18.64 30.93 13.69
CA TRP A 74 -19.39 29.93 12.91
C TRP A 74 -19.23 30.12 11.40
N LEU A 75 -19.05 31.36 10.92
CA LEU A 75 -18.84 31.65 9.50
C LEU A 75 -17.47 31.16 9.02
N GLY A 76 -16.45 31.18 9.89
CA GLY A 76 -15.13 30.62 9.60
C GLY A 76 -15.20 29.13 9.26
N PHE A 77 -15.92 28.35 10.08
CA PHE A 77 -16.11 26.92 9.84
C PHE A 77 -16.92 26.67 8.56
N LEU A 78 -17.95 27.48 8.30
CA LEU A 78 -18.82 27.34 7.15
C LEU A 78 -18.07 27.60 5.82
N ILE A 79 -17.21 28.61 5.78
CA ILE A 79 -16.36 28.91 4.61
C ILE A 79 -15.35 27.79 4.36
N VAL A 80 -14.68 27.31 5.40
CA VAL A 80 -13.73 26.20 5.28
C VAL A 80 -14.43 24.91 4.82
N ALA A 81 -15.63 24.62 5.34
CA ALA A 81 -16.44 23.50 4.89
C ALA A 81 -16.88 23.63 3.41
N ALA A 82 -17.28 24.83 2.98
CA ALA A 82 -17.63 25.09 1.59
C ALA A 82 -16.43 24.93 0.64
N LEU A 83 -15.24 25.36 1.05
CA LEU A 83 -13.99 25.12 0.34
C LEU A 83 -13.70 23.63 0.21
N TYR A 84 -13.81 22.85 1.29
CA TYR A 84 -13.62 21.40 1.24
C TYR A 84 -14.65 20.71 0.33
N LEU A 85 -15.91 21.16 0.35
CA LEU A 85 -16.95 20.66 -0.55
C LEU A 85 -16.60 20.94 -2.01
N LEU A 86 -16.14 22.16 -2.32
CA LEU A 86 -15.73 22.55 -3.65
C LEU A 86 -14.55 21.71 -4.15
N PHE A 87 -13.52 21.51 -3.32
CA PHE A 87 -12.42 20.59 -3.60
C PHE A 87 -12.93 19.17 -3.86
N GLY A 88 -13.86 18.67 -3.06
CA GLY A 88 -14.50 17.37 -3.26
C GLY A 88 -15.18 17.24 -4.61
N ILE A 89 -15.93 18.26 -5.05
CA ILE A 89 -16.60 18.30 -6.36
C ILE A 89 -15.57 18.32 -7.50
N ILE A 90 -14.51 19.13 -7.38
CA ILE A 90 -13.43 19.21 -8.37
C ILE A 90 -12.77 17.83 -8.51
N VAL A 91 -12.41 17.19 -7.39
CA VAL A 91 -11.81 15.85 -7.38
C VAL A 91 -12.76 14.82 -7.96
N TRP A 92 -14.06 14.87 -7.63
CA TRP A 92 -15.06 13.96 -8.21
C TRP A 92 -15.13 14.09 -9.73
N LYS A 93 -15.16 15.31 -10.25
CA LYS A 93 -15.21 15.57 -11.69
C LYS A 93 -13.89 15.19 -12.37
N ALA A 94 -12.76 15.43 -11.70
CA ALA A 94 -11.44 15.09 -12.20
C ALA A 94 -11.10 13.59 -12.05
N ARG A 95 -11.84 12.83 -11.24
CA ARG A 95 -11.68 11.38 -11.01
C ARG A 95 -11.50 10.60 -12.32
N GLY A 96 -12.32 10.93 -13.31
CA GLY A 96 -12.30 10.27 -14.63
C GLY A 96 -11.02 10.50 -15.44
N ARG A 97 -10.30 11.62 -15.23
CA ARG A 97 -9.02 11.91 -15.90
C ARG A 97 -7.82 11.62 -15.01
N LEU A 98 -7.80 12.11 -13.78
CA LEU A 98 -6.64 12.03 -12.88
C LEU A 98 -6.37 10.61 -12.38
N ILE A 99 -7.41 9.78 -12.18
CA ILE A 99 -7.22 8.43 -11.64
C ILE A 99 -7.31 7.39 -12.77
N ARG A 100 -8.31 7.50 -13.64
CA ARG A 100 -8.55 6.48 -14.67
C ARG A 100 -7.43 6.45 -15.73
N MET A 101 -6.94 7.60 -16.20
CA MET A 101 -5.91 7.62 -17.26
C MET A 101 -4.57 7.01 -16.83
N PRO A 102 -3.94 7.40 -15.69
CA PRO A 102 -2.66 6.81 -15.32
C PRO A 102 -2.78 5.32 -14.98
N ILE A 103 -3.89 4.89 -14.37
CA ILE A 103 -4.13 3.46 -14.10
C ILE A 103 -4.29 2.70 -15.42
N MET A 104 -5.10 3.21 -16.35
CA MET A 104 -5.26 2.60 -17.67
C MET A 104 -3.92 2.51 -18.40
N ASN A 105 -3.11 3.59 -18.37
CA ASN A 105 -1.82 3.62 -19.05
C ASN A 105 -0.81 2.68 -18.39
N ALA A 106 -0.84 2.53 -17.06
CA ALA A 106 -0.03 1.57 -16.33
C ALA A 106 -0.42 0.10 -16.65
N ILE A 107 -1.72 -0.19 -16.74
CA ILE A 107 -2.24 -1.51 -17.13
C ILE A 107 -1.88 -1.82 -18.58
N ILE A 108 -2.09 -0.88 -19.50
CA ILE A 108 -1.69 -1.00 -20.91
C ILE A 108 -0.18 -1.26 -20.99
N HIS A 109 0.65 -0.49 -20.29
CA HIS A 109 2.09 -0.69 -20.31
C HIS A 109 2.51 -2.05 -19.75
N GLN A 110 1.82 -2.60 -18.74
CA GLN A 110 2.10 -3.95 -18.25
C GLN A 110 1.64 -5.06 -19.21
N LEU A 111 0.50 -4.89 -19.88
CA LEU A 111 -0.02 -5.85 -20.86
C LEU A 111 0.85 -5.88 -22.12
N PHE A 112 1.08 -4.73 -22.77
CA PHE A 112 1.84 -4.67 -24.02
C PHE A 112 3.35 -4.94 -23.85
N ARG A 113 3.89 -4.73 -22.65
CA ARG A 113 5.29 -5.10 -22.33
C ARG A 113 5.48 -6.61 -22.16
N ASN A 114 4.40 -7.38 -22.00
CA ASN A 114 4.46 -8.83 -22.03
C ASN A 114 4.38 -9.37 -23.47
N ASP A 115 3.66 -8.72 -24.38
CA ASP A 115 3.55 -9.17 -25.78
C ASP A 115 4.86 -9.04 -26.57
N GLU A 116 5.73 -8.09 -26.24
CA GLU A 116 7.05 -7.96 -26.89
C GLU A 116 8.09 -8.99 -26.41
N LYS A 117 7.84 -9.70 -25.30
CA LYS A 117 8.75 -10.74 -24.79
C LYS A 117 8.53 -12.11 -25.41
N ASP A 118 7.38 -12.34 -26.05
CA ASP A 118 7.07 -13.61 -26.72
C ASP A 118 7.45 -13.60 -28.22
N GLN A 119 8.01 -12.49 -28.73
CA GLN A 119 8.54 -12.39 -30.10
C GLN A 119 10.07 -12.24 -30.19
N GLN A 120 10.80 -12.44 -29.08
CA GLN A 120 12.27 -12.53 -29.08
C GLN A 120 12.78 -13.92 -28.69
#